data_AF-A0A8T4KN02-F1
#
_entry.id   AF-A0A8T4KN02-F1
#
_cell.length_a   1.000
_cell.length_b   1.000
_cell.length_c   1.000
_cell.angle_alpha   90.00
_cell.angle_beta   90.00
_cell.angle_gamma   90.00
#
_symmetry.space_group_name_H-M   'P 1'
#
loop_
_entity.id
_entity.type
_entity.pdbx_description
1 polymer ?
#
loop_
_entity_poly.entity_id
_entity_poly.type
_entity_poly.pdbx_seq_one_letter_code
_entity_poly.pdbx_strand_id
1 'polypeptide(L)'
;MHRMKSTDLKKQSPASAEVVIRICKKHNFNVPKLGIIPDNNPNAFTYGSGRWNSRIIVTSGIFEYLDQNECSSVYAHELGHIKNRDFIVMTVASTLLQLLYEVYVVSRTLTKGKGRKCGGIFFAITIIAYVLYWIGQYVVLYLSRLREYFSDEFSAKETDPNYLSSALIKISYGILVNPDNVRLIKSTKYIGIANFKMAETIGLVYYNCKNLKDFEPLNKVLLYDFKNPWAFISELGSTHPLTGKRIKRLSLFTTKPLFNFEKIEKRIPVDMGRMYSDFFKDVSVLILPTLLAVGFPVIYFLAIYFGYIVLSLKFFITAWLAIIGIGIILSAIYKYPGRTPENTTVIEVMSDIYASPVRGKVVRLKGKLVGRGVPGLIFSEDMVIQDKTGLMFLNYESWFPVLGNLFFGLKRVPELINKDAEISGWFLRGISPIIGLKTLQTKNKKINGYVKLGGIIGGLILIIAAAAAWTLLSWIFMI
;
A
#
# COMPACT_ATOMS: atom_id res chain seq x y z
N MET A 1 -23.17 8.33 14.88
CA MET A 1 -22.36 9.55 15.09
C MET A 1 -23.12 10.46 16.02
N HIS A 2 -22.50 10.87 17.13
CA HIS A 2 -23.09 11.81 18.08
C HIS A 2 -22.48 13.20 17.87
N ARG A 3 -23.32 14.24 17.91
CA ARG A 3 -22.84 15.62 17.91
C ARG A 3 -22.11 15.86 19.23
N MET A 4 -20.87 16.32 19.15
CA MET A 4 -20.07 16.70 20.31
C MET A 4 -20.22 18.21 20.50
N LYS A 5 -20.70 18.65 21.67
CA LYS A 5 -20.68 20.08 22.01
C LYS A 5 -19.24 20.48 22.39
N SER A 6 -18.90 21.76 22.26
CA SER A 6 -17.60 22.27 22.73
C SER A 6 -17.36 21.99 24.21
N THR A 7 -18.43 21.96 25.02
CA THR A 7 -18.40 21.55 26.43
C THR A 7 -18.00 20.09 26.62
N ASP A 8 -18.40 19.21 25.70
CA ASP A 8 -18.09 17.78 25.76
C ASP A 8 -16.64 17.54 25.36
N LEU A 9 -16.16 18.26 24.33
CA LEU A 9 -14.73 18.25 23.97
C LEU A 9 -13.89 18.76 25.14
N LYS A 10 -14.28 19.85 25.80
CA LYS A 10 -13.54 20.37 26.96
C LYS A 10 -13.43 19.35 28.10
N LYS A 11 -14.44 18.50 28.28
CA LYS A 11 -14.41 17.41 29.28
C LYS A 11 -13.47 16.27 28.88
N GLN A 12 -13.46 15.88 27.61
CA GLN A 12 -12.61 14.77 27.11
C GLN A 12 -11.16 15.20 26.89
N SER A 13 -10.97 16.35 26.23
CA SER A 13 -9.68 16.94 25.98
C SER A 13 -9.68 18.48 26.13
N PRO A 14 -9.32 18.99 27.33
CA PRO A 14 -9.20 20.44 27.57
C PRO A 14 -8.23 21.12 26.59
N ALA A 15 -7.07 20.51 26.35
CA ALA A 15 -6.04 21.04 25.45
C ALA A 15 -6.57 21.19 24.01
N SER A 16 -7.30 20.18 23.52
CA SER A 16 -7.91 20.24 22.18
C SER A 16 -8.96 21.36 22.09
N ALA A 17 -9.81 21.52 23.11
CA ALA A 17 -10.81 22.58 23.13
C ALA A 17 -10.18 23.99 23.08
N GLU A 18 -9.10 24.20 23.85
CA GLU A 18 -8.35 25.46 23.85
C GLU A 18 -7.69 25.75 22.50
N VAL A 19 -7.01 24.75 21.93
CA VAL A 19 -6.35 24.87 20.62
C VAL A 19 -7.37 25.19 19.53
N VAL A 20 -8.52 24.52 19.50
CA VAL A 20 -9.58 24.79 18.52
C VAL A 20 -10.08 26.24 18.62
N ILE A 21 -10.41 26.71 19.82
CA ILE A 21 -10.91 28.09 20.02
C ILE A 21 -9.85 29.11 19.63
N ARG A 22 -8.60 28.91 20.08
CA ARG A 22 -7.47 29.80 19.80
C ARG A 22 -7.18 29.90 18.30
N ILE A 23 -7.11 28.76 17.60
CA ILE A 23 -6.83 28.73 16.16
C ILE A 23 -7.97 29.38 15.37
N CYS A 24 -9.24 29.04 15.69
CA CYS A 24 -10.40 29.62 15.00
C CYS A 24 -10.43 31.15 15.16
N LYS A 25 -10.15 31.66 16.36
CA LYS A 25 -10.05 33.10 16.63
C LYS A 25 -8.90 33.75 15.85
N LYS A 26 -7.71 33.14 15.87
CA LYS A 26 -6.51 33.66 15.20
C LYS A 26 -6.68 33.76 13.67
N HIS A 27 -7.33 32.77 13.06
CA HIS A 27 -7.48 32.67 11.60
C HIS A 27 -8.85 33.17 11.09
N ASN A 28 -9.66 33.76 11.98
CA ASN A 28 -10.95 34.37 11.67
C ASN A 28 -11.92 33.47 10.89
N PHE A 29 -12.13 32.23 11.37
CA PHE A 29 -13.17 31.34 10.85
C PHE A 29 -13.97 30.68 11.97
N ASN A 30 -15.22 30.35 11.69
CA ASN A 30 -16.15 29.78 12.67
C ASN A 30 -15.65 28.44 13.22
N VAL A 31 -15.90 28.21 14.51
CA VAL A 31 -15.63 26.90 15.12
C VAL A 31 -16.43 25.82 14.37
N PRO A 32 -15.77 24.79 13.82
CA PRO A 32 -16.45 23.73 13.08
C PRO A 32 -17.37 22.92 14.00
N LYS A 33 -18.40 22.29 13.42
CA LYS A 33 -19.24 21.38 14.22
C LYS A 33 -18.43 20.13 14.56
N LEU A 34 -18.34 19.82 15.84
CA LEU A 34 -17.59 18.67 16.33
C LEU A 34 -18.50 17.45 16.44
N GLY A 35 -17.95 16.27 16.20
CA GLY A 35 -18.67 15.01 16.36
C GLY A 35 -17.77 13.87 16.81
N ILE A 36 -18.37 12.89 17.47
CA ILE A 36 -17.70 11.67 17.91
C ILE A 36 -18.40 10.43 17.37
N ILE A 37 -17.61 9.46 16.96
CA ILE A 37 -18.06 8.11 16.60
C ILE A 37 -17.58 7.14 17.69
N PRO A 38 -18.47 6.34 18.30
CA PRO A 38 -18.08 5.31 19.27
C PRO A 38 -17.42 4.13 18.54
N ASP A 39 -16.13 4.27 18.28
CA ASP A 39 -15.27 3.29 17.62
C ASP A 39 -13.88 3.38 18.26
N ASN A 40 -13.34 2.25 18.69
CA ASN A 40 -12.04 2.18 19.37
C ASN A 40 -10.88 2.31 18.37
N ASN A 41 -11.13 2.22 17.07
CA ASN A 41 -10.13 2.51 16.06
C ASN A 41 -9.84 4.02 16.03
N PRO A 42 -8.61 4.48 16.36
CA PRO A 42 -8.30 5.90 16.36
C PRO A 42 -8.32 6.45 14.93
N ASN A 43 -9.19 7.42 14.69
CA ASN A 43 -9.31 8.11 13.42
C ASN A 43 -9.89 9.51 13.63
N ALA A 44 -9.44 10.45 12.81
CA ALA A 44 -9.95 11.80 12.74
C ALA A 44 -10.09 12.18 11.26
N PHE A 45 -11.12 12.93 10.93
CA PHE A 45 -11.31 13.48 9.59
C PHE A 45 -12.19 14.70 9.61
N THR A 46 -12.00 15.55 8.61
CA THR A 46 -12.81 16.75 8.39
C THR A 46 -13.60 16.63 7.10
N TYR A 47 -14.83 17.16 7.08
CA TYR A 47 -15.62 17.29 5.87
C TYR A 47 -16.51 18.53 5.88
N GLY A 48 -16.92 18.99 4.70
CA GLY A 48 -17.74 20.18 4.55
C GLY A 48 -17.85 20.67 3.11
N SER A 49 -18.55 21.80 2.93
CA SER A 49 -18.68 22.51 1.64
C SER A 49 -17.83 23.78 1.56
N GLY A 50 -17.24 24.20 2.69
CA GLY A 50 -16.43 25.41 2.79
C GLY A 50 -16.12 25.75 4.25
N ARG A 51 -15.37 26.84 4.48
CA ARG A 51 -15.00 27.28 5.84
C ARG A 51 -16.21 27.59 6.73
N TRP A 52 -17.31 28.04 6.13
CA TRP A 52 -18.56 28.37 6.83
C TRP A 52 -19.38 27.15 7.23
N ASN A 53 -19.14 25.98 6.63
CA ASN A 53 -19.89 24.75 6.86
C ASN A 53 -18.95 23.54 6.89
N SER A 54 -18.10 23.51 7.92
CA SER A 54 -17.12 22.48 8.19
C SER A 54 -17.47 21.68 9.44
N ARG A 55 -17.03 20.42 9.47
CA ARG A 55 -17.23 19.49 10.59
C ARG A 55 -15.95 18.70 10.80
N ILE A 56 -15.54 18.55 12.06
CA ILE A 56 -14.41 17.69 12.46
C ILE A 56 -15.00 16.53 13.24
N ILE A 57 -14.71 15.31 12.79
CA ILE A 57 -15.14 14.08 13.45
C ILE A 57 -13.93 13.34 13.97
N VAL A 58 -14.02 12.87 15.21
CA VAL A 58 -13.05 11.96 15.80
C VAL A 58 -13.73 10.70 16.27
N THR A 59 -12.99 9.61 16.36
CA THR A 59 -13.48 8.38 17.01
C THR A 59 -13.14 8.40 18.50
N SER A 60 -13.83 7.59 19.32
CA SER A 60 -13.46 7.42 20.74
C SER A 60 -12.04 6.89 20.92
N GLY A 61 -11.55 6.08 19.96
CA GLY A 61 -10.17 5.60 19.93
C GLY A 61 -9.11 6.71 19.95
N ILE A 62 -9.40 7.90 19.39
CA ILE A 62 -8.46 9.04 19.48
C ILE A 62 -8.16 9.40 20.94
N PHE A 63 -9.17 9.39 21.81
CA PHE A 63 -9.01 9.72 23.23
C PHE A 63 -8.47 8.55 24.06
N GLU A 64 -8.55 7.32 23.54
CA GLU A 64 -8.01 6.12 24.19
C GLU A 64 -6.50 5.98 23.96
N TYR A 65 -6.04 6.26 22.73
CA TYR A 65 -4.65 6.04 22.34
C TYR A 65 -3.76 7.27 22.46
N LEU A 66 -4.31 8.49 22.38
CA LEU A 66 -3.54 9.73 22.36
C LEU A 66 -3.63 10.46 23.70
N ASP A 67 -2.53 11.11 24.08
CA ASP A 67 -2.55 12.07 25.18
C ASP A 67 -3.22 13.40 24.78
N GLN A 68 -3.40 14.28 25.76
CA GLN A 68 -4.07 15.57 25.58
C GLN A 68 -3.42 16.46 24.52
N ASN A 69 -2.08 16.47 24.46
CA ASN A 69 -1.33 17.32 23.54
C ASN A 69 -1.31 16.71 22.13
N GLU A 70 -1.14 15.39 22.03
CA GLU A 70 -1.26 14.62 20.80
C GLU A 70 -2.66 14.74 20.17
N CYS A 71 -3.72 14.67 20.99
CA CYS A 71 -5.08 14.91 20.52
C CYS A 71 -5.23 16.35 19.99
N SER A 72 -4.67 17.34 20.70
CA SER A 72 -4.76 18.74 20.29
C SER A 72 -4.05 19.03 18.96
N SER A 73 -2.93 18.34 18.67
CA SER A 73 -2.20 18.48 17.41
C SER A 73 -2.94 17.81 16.24
N VAL A 74 -3.68 16.72 16.49
CA VAL A 74 -4.62 16.13 15.53
C VAL A 74 -5.73 17.11 15.19
N TYR A 75 -6.37 17.74 16.18
CA TYR A 75 -7.37 18.79 15.91
C TYR A 75 -6.78 19.98 15.15
N ALA A 76 -5.54 20.39 15.47
CA ALA A 76 -4.85 21.45 14.73
C ALA A 76 -4.60 21.06 13.26
N HIS A 77 -4.23 19.80 12.99
CA HIS A 77 -4.07 19.26 11.64
C HIS A 77 -5.39 19.31 10.86
N GLU A 78 -6.48 18.83 11.46
CA GLU A 78 -7.83 18.86 10.87
C GLU A 78 -8.31 20.29 10.56
N LEU A 79 -8.03 21.25 11.46
CA LEU A 79 -8.27 22.67 11.22
C LEU A 79 -7.44 23.23 10.05
N GLY A 80 -6.25 22.67 9.82
CA GLY A 80 -5.41 22.96 8.66
C GLY A 80 -6.13 22.72 7.33
N HIS A 81 -6.88 21.63 7.21
CA HIS A 81 -7.68 21.34 6.02
C HIS A 81 -8.79 22.39 5.79
N ILE A 82 -9.44 22.84 6.88
CA ILE A 82 -10.46 23.91 6.81
C ILE A 82 -9.81 25.22 6.39
N LYS A 83 -8.73 25.60 7.06
CA LYS A 83 -7.99 26.83 6.77
C LYS A 83 -7.53 26.84 5.31
N ASN A 84 -7.02 25.74 4.79
CA ASN A 84 -6.51 25.68 3.42
C ASN A 84 -7.60 25.41 2.35
N ARG A 85 -8.86 25.21 2.75
CA ARG A 85 -10.03 24.97 1.87
C ARG A 85 -9.90 23.69 1.04
N ASP A 86 -9.35 22.65 1.65
CA ASP A 86 -8.97 21.41 0.96
C ASP A 86 -10.16 20.73 0.30
N PHE A 87 -11.34 20.81 0.90
CA PHE A 87 -12.60 20.31 0.32
C PHE A 87 -12.87 20.90 -1.06
N ILE A 88 -12.70 22.21 -1.21
CA ILE A 88 -12.99 22.92 -2.47
C ILE A 88 -11.93 22.55 -3.51
N VAL A 89 -10.65 22.59 -3.12
CA VAL A 89 -9.53 22.25 -4.01
C VAL A 89 -9.67 20.82 -4.54
N MET A 90 -9.92 19.86 -3.66
CA MET A 90 -10.08 18.46 -4.04
C MET A 90 -11.37 18.24 -4.83
N THR A 91 -12.48 18.92 -4.50
CA THR A 91 -13.73 18.83 -5.28
C THR A 91 -13.53 19.31 -6.70
N VAL A 92 -12.86 20.45 -6.91
CA VAL A 92 -12.58 20.97 -8.26
C VAL A 92 -11.68 20.01 -9.02
N ALA A 93 -10.58 19.55 -8.41
CA ALA A 93 -9.66 18.60 -9.05
C ALA A 93 -10.35 17.28 -9.44
N SER A 94 -11.16 16.71 -8.53
CA SER A 94 -11.94 15.50 -8.80
C SER A 94 -13.04 15.71 -9.84
N THR A 95 -13.66 16.89 -9.90
CA THR A 95 -14.66 17.22 -10.92
C THR A 95 -14.03 17.27 -12.31
N LEU A 96 -12.87 17.92 -12.46
CA LEU A 96 -12.13 17.95 -13.72
C LEU A 96 -11.73 16.54 -14.18
N LEU A 97 -11.29 15.71 -13.23
CA LEU A 97 -10.99 14.31 -13.50
C LEU A 97 -12.23 13.52 -13.98
N GLN A 98 -13.38 13.73 -13.32
CA GLN A 98 -14.63 13.09 -13.72
C GLN A 98 -15.07 13.54 -15.12
N LEU A 99 -14.90 14.82 -15.47
CA LEU A 99 -15.20 15.31 -16.81
C LEU A 99 -14.35 14.60 -17.89
N LEU A 100 -13.06 14.35 -17.63
CA LEU A 100 -12.23 13.56 -18.55
C LEU A 100 -12.75 12.13 -18.72
N TYR A 101 -13.25 11.52 -17.64
CA TYR A 101 -13.87 10.21 -17.71
C TYR A 101 -15.17 10.22 -18.53
N GLU A 102 -16.03 11.22 -18.34
CA GLU A 102 -17.26 11.36 -19.13
C GLU A 102 -16.95 11.55 -20.61
N VAL A 103 -15.92 12.35 -20.96
CA VAL A 103 -15.47 12.49 -22.35
C VAL A 103 -15.06 11.15 -22.93
N TYR A 104 -14.31 10.33 -22.19
CA TYR A 104 -13.93 8.97 -22.59
C TYR A 104 -15.16 8.08 -22.84
N VAL A 105 -16.15 8.09 -21.95
CA VAL A 105 -17.36 7.26 -22.06
C VAL A 105 -18.19 7.66 -23.27
N VAL A 106 -18.40 8.97 -23.46
CA VAL A 106 -19.17 9.52 -24.59
C VAL A 106 -18.46 9.24 -25.90
N SER A 107 -17.16 9.54 -26.00
CA SER A 107 -16.39 9.32 -27.24
C SER A 107 -16.36 7.84 -27.63
N ARG A 108 -16.21 6.93 -26.67
CA ARG A 108 -16.24 5.48 -26.89
C ARG A 108 -17.57 5.01 -27.47
N THR A 109 -18.67 5.59 -27.00
CA THR A 109 -20.01 5.27 -27.51
C THR A 109 -20.18 5.76 -28.94
N LEU A 110 -19.72 6.99 -29.23
CA LEU A 110 -19.78 7.59 -30.57
C LEU A 110 -18.90 6.86 -31.60
N THR A 111 -17.78 6.26 -31.17
CA THR A 111 -16.95 5.41 -32.05
C THR A 111 -17.72 4.21 -32.60
N LYS A 112 -18.64 3.62 -31.82
CA LYS A 112 -19.41 2.43 -32.23
C LYS A 112 -20.58 2.73 -33.17
N GLY A 113 -21.12 3.96 -33.14
CA GLY A 113 -22.37 4.31 -33.83
C GLY A 113 -22.22 5.14 -35.11
N LYS A 114 -21.00 5.53 -35.54
CA LYS A 114 -20.78 6.44 -36.67
C LYS A 114 -19.91 5.82 -37.78
N GLY A 115 -20.11 6.27 -39.02
CA GLY A 115 -19.37 5.79 -40.21
C GLY A 115 -17.85 5.99 -40.14
N ARG A 116 -17.10 5.26 -40.98
CA ARG A 116 -15.64 5.06 -40.95
C ARG A 116 -14.78 6.32 -40.63
N LYS A 117 -15.07 7.48 -41.24
CA LYS A 117 -14.30 8.72 -41.02
C LYS A 117 -14.57 9.36 -39.65
N CYS A 118 -15.84 9.50 -39.26
CA CYS A 118 -16.19 10.05 -37.94
C CYS A 118 -15.75 9.12 -36.80
N GLY A 119 -15.88 7.79 -36.99
CA GLY A 119 -15.44 6.80 -36.02
C GLY A 119 -13.96 6.90 -35.67
N GLY A 120 -13.10 7.19 -36.65
CA GLY A 120 -11.65 7.36 -36.44
C GLY A 120 -11.29 8.55 -35.54
N ILE A 121 -11.96 9.70 -35.70
CA ILE A 121 -11.75 10.88 -34.85
C ILE A 121 -12.18 10.59 -33.41
N PHE A 122 -13.38 10.02 -33.22
CA PHE A 122 -13.87 9.66 -31.88
C PHE A 122 -12.99 8.59 -31.22
N PHE A 123 -12.40 7.69 -32.00
CA PHE A 123 -11.46 6.70 -31.48
C PHE A 123 -10.18 7.37 -30.94
N ALA A 124 -9.59 8.31 -31.68
CA ALA A 124 -8.44 9.08 -31.21
C ALA A 124 -8.76 9.87 -29.92
N ILE A 125 -9.91 10.56 -29.88
CA ILE A 125 -10.38 11.27 -28.68
C ILE A 125 -10.54 10.30 -27.50
N THR A 126 -11.07 9.10 -27.73
CA THR A 126 -11.25 8.09 -26.69
C THR A 126 -9.91 7.69 -26.07
N ILE A 127 -8.89 7.45 -26.89
CA ILE A 127 -7.55 7.10 -26.40
C ILE A 127 -6.97 8.25 -25.59
N ILE A 128 -7.01 9.47 -26.12
CA ILE A 128 -6.46 10.66 -25.46
C ILE A 128 -7.17 10.90 -24.12
N ALA A 129 -8.51 10.89 -24.10
CA ALA A 129 -9.29 11.10 -22.89
C ALA A 129 -9.00 10.04 -21.82
N TYR A 130 -8.86 8.76 -22.23
CA TYR A 130 -8.50 7.68 -21.31
C TYR A 130 -7.10 7.88 -20.70
N VAL A 131 -6.10 8.22 -21.53
CA VAL A 131 -4.73 8.49 -21.07
C VAL A 131 -4.69 9.68 -20.13
N LEU A 132 -5.37 10.78 -20.46
CA LEU A 132 -5.46 11.97 -19.60
C LEU A 132 -6.18 11.67 -18.29
N TYR A 133 -7.28 10.90 -18.32
CA TYR A 133 -7.96 10.43 -17.11
C TYR A 133 -7.02 9.61 -16.22
N TRP A 134 -6.28 8.66 -16.81
CA TRP A 134 -5.34 7.82 -16.06
C TRP A 134 -4.21 8.64 -15.42
N ILE A 135 -3.60 9.57 -16.14
CA ILE A 135 -2.60 10.50 -15.60
C ILE A 135 -3.24 11.40 -14.52
N GLY A 136 -4.44 11.92 -14.79
CA GLY A 136 -5.18 12.80 -13.89
C GLY A 136 -5.47 12.16 -12.54
N GLN A 137 -5.72 10.84 -12.47
CA GLN A 137 -5.86 10.11 -11.21
C GLN A 137 -4.63 10.27 -10.32
N TYR A 138 -3.43 10.10 -10.88
CA TYR A 138 -2.19 10.27 -10.12
C TYR A 138 -1.94 11.71 -9.71
N VAL A 139 -2.34 12.68 -10.54
CA VAL A 139 -2.27 14.11 -10.18
C VAL A 139 -3.19 14.42 -9.01
N VAL A 140 -4.43 13.93 -9.01
CA VAL A 140 -5.37 14.11 -7.87
C VAL A 140 -4.82 13.45 -6.60
N LEU A 141 -4.26 12.24 -6.70
CA LEU A 141 -3.62 11.58 -5.56
C LEU A 141 -2.40 12.37 -5.05
N TYR A 142 -1.59 12.94 -5.95
CA TYR A 142 -0.48 13.81 -5.58
C TYR A 142 -0.94 15.09 -4.87
N LEU A 143 -1.98 15.74 -5.39
CA LEU A 143 -2.59 16.91 -4.73
C LEU A 143 -3.11 16.55 -3.33
N SER A 144 -3.76 15.40 -3.17
CA SER A 144 -4.19 14.88 -1.86
C SER A 144 -3.01 14.78 -0.88
N ARG A 145 -1.88 14.21 -1.31
CA ARG A 145 -0.68 14.10 -0.47
C ARG A 145 -0.07 15.46 -0.13
N LEU A 146 -0.08 16.41 -1.06
CA LEU A 146 0.35 17.78 -0.79
C LEU A 146 -0.54 18.46 0.26
N ARG A 147 -1.85 18.20 0.23
CA ARG A 147 -2.79 18.73 1.22
C ARG A 147 -2.47 18.27 2.64
N GLU A 148 -2.14 16.99 2.81
CA GLU A 148 -1.65 16.44 4.09
C GLU A 148 -0.41 17.19 4.61
N TYR A 149 0.60 17.41 3.75
CA TYR A 149 1.82 18.12 4.16
C TYR A 149 1.56 19.57 4.61
N PHE A 150 0.60 20.25 3.97
CA PHE A 150 0.23 21.61 4.36
C PHE A 150 -0.56 21.65 5.67
N SER A 151 -1.36 20.62 5.96
CA SER A 151 -2.05 20.48 7.25
C SER A 151 -1.10 20.07 8.38
N ASP A 152 -0.11 19.21 8.09
CA ASP A 152 0.99 18.86 8.99
C ASP A 152 1.80 20.11 9.38
N GLU A 153 2.20 20.90 8.38
CA GLU A 153 2.92 22.16 8.61
C GLU A 153 2.08 23.18 9.39
N PHE A 154 0.78 23.24 9.13
CA PHE A 154 -0.12 24.11 9.90
C PHE A 154 -0.20 23.67 11.36
N SER A 155 -0.37 22.38 11.63
CA SER A 155 -0.39 21.83 12.99
C SER A 155 0.94 22.07 13.71
N ALA A 156 2.07 21.88 13.03
CA ALA A 156 3.41 22.15 13.57
C ALA A 156 3.69 23.62 13.90
N LYS A 157 2.99 24.57 13.26
CA LYS A 157 3.11 26.00 13.55
C LYS A 157 2.19 26.45 14.68
N GLU A 158 1.07 25.76 14.89
CA GLU A 158 0.10 26.08 15.93
C GLU A 158 0.29 25.24 17.21
N THR A 159 0.98 24.11 17.14
CA THR A 159 1.27 23.17 18.23
C THR A 159 2.71 22.64 18.12
N ASP A 160 3.20 21.86 19.09
CA ASP A 160 4.52 21.23 18.96
C ASP A 160 4.47 20.10 17.91
N PRO A 161 5.33 20.11 16.86
CA PRO A 161 5.37 19.07 15.83
C PRO A 161 5.67 17.66 16.37
N ASN A 162 6.30 17.55 17.53
CA ASN A 162 6.57 16.27 18.18
C ASN A 162 5.28 15.57 18.59
N TYR A 163 4.25 16.32 19.02
CA TYR A 163 2.96 15.74 19.39
C TYR A 163 2.27 15.12 18.18
N LEU A 164 2.27 15.78 17.02
CA LEU A 164 1.70 15.19 15.80
C LEU A 164 2.52 13.98 15.33
N SER A 165 3.85 14.04 15.41
CA SER A 165 4.72 12.92 15.05
C SER A 165 4.44 11.67 15.89
N SER A 166 4.29 11.85 17.21
CA SER A 166 3.92 10.77 18.13
C SER A 166 2.50 10.28 17.88
N ALA A 167 1.55 11.18 17.66
CA ALA A 167 0.16 10.85 17.36
C ALA A 167 0.01 9.95 16.13
N LEU A 168 0.73 10.25 15.03
CA LEU A 168 0.68 9.44 13.80
C LEU A 168 1.11 7.99 14.04
N ILE A 169 2.11 7.77 14.89
CA ILE A 169 2.59 6.43 15.25
C ILE A 169 1.57 5.72 16.15
N LYS A 170 1.05 6.39 17.17
CA LYS A 170 0.05 5.83 18.09
C LYS A 170 -1.28 5.54 17.42
N ILE A 171 -1.72 6.37 16.47
CA ILE A 171 -2.89 6.09 15.61
C ILE A 171 -2.63 4.81 14.81
N SER A 172 -1.45 4.69 14.19
CA SER A 172 -1.09 3.49 13.43
C SER A 172 -1.13 2.22 14.30
N TYR A 173 -0.66 2.33 15.54
CA TYR A 173 -0.73 1.27 16.54
C TYR A 173 -2.17 0.91 16.95
N GLY A 174 -3.01 1.89 17.27
CA GLY A 174 -4.40 1.62 17.67
C GLY A 174 -5.23 1.01 16.54
N ILE A 175 -4.96 1.38 15.28
CA ILE A 175 -5.57 0.75 14.09
C ILE A 175 -5.20 -0.74 14.01
N LEU A 176 -3.96 -1.10 14.32
CA LEU A 176 -3.51 -2.49 14.31
C LEU A 176 -4.15 -3.32 15.42
N VAL A 177 -4.23 -2.78 16.64
CA VAL A 177 -4.67 -3.52 17.84
C VAL A 177 -6.18 -3.74 17.87
N ASN A 178 -6.98 -2.89 17.19
CA ASN A 178 -8.45 -3.01 17.11
C ASN A 178 -8.95 -3.43 15.71
N PRO A 179 -8.54 -4.58 15.17
CA PRO A 179 -8.89 -4.99 13.81
C PRO A 179 -10.39 -5.25 13.60
N ASP A 180 -11.14 -5.51 14.67
CA ASP A 180 -12.52 -6.02 14.62
C ASP A 180 -13.53 -5.01 14.05
N ASN A 181 -13.16 -3.72 13.94
CA ASN A 181 -14.03 -2.65 13.42
C ASN A 181 -13.38 -1.77 12.33
N VAL A 182 -12.54 -2.35 11.46
CA VAL A 182 -11.88 -1.62 10.37
C VAL A 182 -12.81 -1.08 9.27
N ARG A 183 -14.12 -1.34 9.33
CA ARG A 183 -15.09 -0.86 8.34
C ARG A 183 -15.09 0.66 8.24
N LEU A 184 -15.05 1.35 9.39
CA LEU A 184 -15.03 2.82 9.42
C LEU A 184 -13.77 3.35 8.75
N ILE A 185 -12.59 2.90 9.19
CA ILE A 185 -11.30 3.34 8.64
C ILE A 185 -11.23 3.08 7.13
N LYS A 186 -11.66 1.89 6.67
CA LYS A 186 -11.70 1.54 5.24
C LYS A 186 -12.63 2.48 4.46
N SER A 187 -13.80 2.82 5.01
CA SER A 187 -14.76 3.73 4.37
C SER A 187 -14.29 5.19 4.35
N THR A 188 -13.50 5.61 5.34
CA THR A 188 -12.95 6.96 5.45
C THR A 188 -11.54 7.09 4.90
N LYS A 189 -11.02 6.08 4.17
CA LYS A 189 -9.63 6.02 3.67
C LYS A 189 -9.15 7.32 3.00
N TYR A 190 -10.03 8.00 2.28
CA TYR A 190 -9.68 9.19 1.50
C TYR A 190 -9.61 10.48 2.32
N ILE A 191 -10.18 10.50 3.53
CA ILE A 191 -10.35 11.70 4.35
C ILE A 191 -9.82 11.55 5.79
N GLY A 192 -9.54 10.31 6.22
CA GLY A 192 -8.97 10.02 7.53
C GLY A 192 -7.52 10.48 7.63
N ILE A 193 -7.06 10.81 8.83
CA ILE A 193 -5.68 11.25 9.11
C ILE A 193 -4.60 10.23 8.71
N ALA A 194 -4.94 8.94 8.62
CA ALA A 194 -4.03 7.87 8.26
C ALA A 194 -4.67 6.85 7.31
N ASN A 195 -3.87 6.35 6.36
CA ASN A 195 -4.27 5.25 5.49
C ASN A 195 -4.08 3.90 6.21
N PHE A 196 -5.16 3.13 6.35
CA PHE A 196 -5.18 1.82 7.01
C PHE A 196 -4.02 0.89 6.60
N LYS A 197 -3.75 0.75 5.30
CA LYS A 197 -2.70 -0.17 4.81
C LYS A 197 -1.30 0.27 5.23
N MET A 198 -1.06 1.58 5.32
CA MET A 198 0.23 2.13 5.74
C MET A 198 0.38 2.08 7.27
N ALA A 199 -0.72 2.32 7.98
CA ALA A 199 -0.79 2.26 9.43
C ALA A 199 -0.43 0.87 9.96
N GLU A 200 -0.82 -0.20 9.27
CA GLU A 200 -0.52 -1.58 9.65
C GLU A 200 0.99 -1.82 9.87
N THR A 201 1.83 -1.43 8.91
CA THR A 201 3.29 -1.60 9.00
C THR A 201 3.90 -0.90 10.22
N ILE A 202 3.50 0.35 10.45
CA ILE A 202 4.05 1.18 11.52
C ILE A 202 3.50 0.73 12.87
N GLY A 203 2.22 0.38 12.92
CA GLY A 203 1.58 -0.19 14.09
C GLY A 203 2.28 -1.48 14.53
N LEU A 204 2.63 -2.36 13.58
CA LEU A 204 3.33 -3.62 13.87
C LEU A 204 4.68 -3.33 14.50
N VAL A 205 5.46 -2.45 13.87
CA VAL A 205 6.81 -2.11 14.35
C VAL A 205 6.74 -1.38 15.69
N TYR A 206 5.78 -0.50 15.89
CA TYR A 206 5.60 0.19 17.18
C TYR A 206 5.19 -0.77 18.29
N TYR A 207 4.27 -1.69 18.04
CA TYR A 207 3.92 -2.77 18.98
C TYR A 207 5.16 -3.56 19.40
N ASN A 208 6.00 -3.91 18.43
CA ASN A 208 7.25 -4.62 18.64
C ASN A 208 8.24 -3.82 19.49
N CYS A 209 8.44 -2.54 19.15
CA CYS A 209 9.32 -1.63 19.89
C CYS A 209 8.85 -1.43 21.34
N LYS A 210 7.54 -1.26 21.55
CA LYS A 210 6.93 -1.10 22.88
C LYS A 210 7.17 -2.32 23.77
N ASN A 211 7.05 -3.52 23.22
CA ASN A 211 7.30 -4.76 23.95
C ASN A 211 8.77 -4.95 24.32
N LEU A 212 9.68 -4.57 23.41
CA LEU A 212 11.13 -4.70 23.60
C LEU A 212 11.77 -3.53 24.36
N LYS A 213 11.04 -2.43 24.59
CA LYS A 213 11.55 -1.14 25.09
C LYS A 213 12.71 -0.57 24.26
N ASP A 214 12.79 -0.94 22.99
CA ASP A 214 13.77 -0.45 22.02
C ASP A 214 13.06 0.15 20.81
N PHE A 215 13.32 1.42 20.52
CA PHE A 215 12.74 2.16 19.41
C PHE A 215 13.69 2.33 18.22
N GLU A 216 14.90 1.77 18.26
CA GLU A 216 15.81 1.77 17.12
C GLU A 216 15.19 1.11 15.86
N PRO A 217 14.45 0.00 15.95
CA PRO A 217 13.80 -0.60 14.79
C PRO A 217 12.79 0.33 14.11
N LEU A 218 12.05 1.12 14.89
CA LEU A 218 11.11 2.11 14.37
C LEU A 218 11.84 3.13 13.49
N ASN A 219 13.03 3.56 13.90
CA ASN A 219 13.87 4.47 13.11
C ASN A 219 14.27 3.85 11.76
N LYS A 220 14.69 2.57 11.74
CA LYS A 220 15.03 1.83 10.50
C LYS A 220 13.83 1.71 9.56
N VAL A 221 12.65 1.49 10.13
CA VAL A 221 11.42 1.39 9.35
C VAL A 221 11.04 2.73 8.74
N LEU A 222 11.13 3.83 9.49
CA LEU A 222 10.88 5.16 8.97
C LEU A 222 11.90 5.58 7.89
N LEU A 223 13.17 5.15 7.99
CA LEU A 223 14.17 5.39 6.94
C LEU A 223 13.76 4.82 5.58
N TYR A 224 13.16 3.62 5.56
CA TYR A 224 12.69 2.98 4.32
C TYR A 224 11.72 3.89 3.55
N ASP A 225 10.78 4.53 4.25
CA ASP A 225 9.73 5.36 3.64
C ASP A 225 10.27 6.50 2.76
N PHE A 226 11.48 6.99 3.04
CA PHE A 226 12.07 8.11 2.28
C PHE A 226 13.44 7.82 1.66
N LYS A 227 14.04 6.65 1.88
CA LYS A 227 15.27 6.22 1.20
C LYS A 227 15.02 5.17 0.11
N ASN A 228 14.06 4.26 0.29
CA ASN A 228 13.85 3.17 -0.65
C ASN A 228 12.99 3.61 -1.85
N PRO A 229 13.44 3.42 -3.11
CA PRO A 229 12.65 3.78 -4.29
C PRO A 229 11.30 3.06 -4.38
N TRP A 230 11.20 1.82 -3.89
CA TRP A 230 9.93 1.08 -3.84
C TRP A 230 8.90 1.74 -2.92
N ALA A 231 9.34 2.43 -1.86
CA ALA A 231 8.46 3.20 -1.00
C ALA A 231 7.82 4.36 -1.79
N PHE A 232 8.60 5.05 -2.62
CA PHE A 232 8.11 6.12 -3.50
C PHE A 232 7.09 5.59 -4.52
N ILE A 233 7.41 4.48 -5.22
CA ILE A 233 6.49 3.88 -6.21
C ILE A 233 5.19 3.42 -5.53
N SER A 234 5.30 2.81 -4.36
CA SER A 234 4.15 2.35 -3.58
C SER A 234 3.25 3.51 -3.13
N GLU A 235 3.84 4.67 -2.83
CA GLU A 235 3.10 5.87 -2.41
C GLU A 235 2.26 6.49 -3.55
N LEU A 236 2.63 6.29 -4.82
CA LEU A 236 1.94 6.92 -5.96
C LEU A 236 0.43 6.64 -5.97
N GLY A 237 0.04 5.42 -5.59
CA GLY A 237 -1.36 4.97 -5.48
C GLY A 237 -2.06 5.32 -4.16
N SER A 238 -1.47 6.17 -3.30
CA SER A 238 -2.00 6.53 -1.98
C SER A 238 -2.50 7.98 -1.93
N THR A 239 -3.56 8.21 -1.17
CA THR A 239 -4.10 9.54 -0.82
C THR A 239 -3.25 10.27 0.20
N HIS A 240 -2.54 9.50 1.03
CA HIS A 240 -1.71 9.98 2.12
C HIS A 240 -0.24 9.71 1.83
N PRO A 241 0.65 10.66 2.18
CA PRO A 241 2.08 10.39 2.14
C PRO A 241 2.44 9.36 3.22
N LEU A 242 3.53 8.64 2.99
CA LEU A 242 4.08 7.70 3.97
C LEU A 242 4.40 8.43 5.27
N THR A 243 4.06 7.81 6.40
CA THR A 243 4.21 8.42 7.72
C THR A 243 5.66 8.80 8.02
N GLY A 244 6.66 8.02 7.59
CA GLY A 244 8.06 8.39 7.73
C GLY A 244 8.42 9.69 7.03
N LYS A 245 7.84 9.98 5.86
CA LYS A 245 8.02 11.27 5.17
C LYS A 245 7.35 12.41 5.91
N ARG A 246 6.15 12.19 6.46
CA ARG A 246 5.44 13.18 7.29
C ARG A 246 6.24 13.54 8.52
N ILE A 247 6.68 12.55 9.30
CA ILE A 247 7.49 12.74 10.51
C ILE A 247 8.82 13.41 10.18
N LYS A 248 9.48 13.02 9.07
CA LYS A 248 10.69 13.71 8.60
C LYS A 248 10.42 15.19 8.31
N ARG A 249 9.32 15.52 7.65
CA ARG A 249 8.96 16.93 7.40
C ARG A 249 8.63 17.67 8.70
N LEU A 250 7.91 17.06 9.63
CA LEU A 250 7.58 17.63 10.94
C LEU A 250 8.84 17.91 11.77
N SER A 251 9.87 17.07 11.67
CA SER A 251 11.15 17.28 12.37
C SER A 251 11.86 18.58 11.98
N LEU A 252 11.55 19.17 10.82
CA LEU A 252 12.12 20.44 10.35
C LEU A 252 11.52 21.66 11.05
N PHE A 253 10.38 21.51 11.74
CA PHE A 253 9.69 22.60 12.44
C PHE A 253 10.05 22.71 13.93
N THR A 254 11.00 21.90 14.42
CA THR A 254 11.46 21.94 15.82
C THR A 254 12.98 21.78 15.88
N THR A 255 13.60 22.42 16.86
CA THR A 255 15.03 22.27 17.14
C THR A 255 15.36 20.97 17.86
N LYS A 256 14.37 20.37 18.53
CA LYS A 256 14.50 19.11 19.28
C LYS A 256 13.46 18.09 18.79
N PRO A 257 13.67 17.51 17.59
CA PRO A 257 12.73 16.54 17.05
C PRO A 257 12.76 15.24 17.84
N LEU A 258 11.58 14.66 18.06
CA LEU A 258 11.39 13.34 18.66
C LEU A 258 12.13 12.25 17.84
N PHE A 259 12.13 12.40 16.52
CA PHE A 259 12.86 11.55 15.58
C PHE A 259 13.93 12.36 14.85
N ASN A 260 15.19 12.21 15.28
CA ASN A 260 16.33 12.88 14.64
C ASN A 260 16.92 12.00 13.52
N PHE A 261 16.44 12.21 12.30
CA PHE A 261 16.86 11.41 11.14
C PHE A 261 18.33 11.61 10.77
N GLU A 262 18.94 12.77 11.01
CA GLU A 262 20.37 12.97 10.73
C GLU A 262 21.25 12.08 11.62
N LYS A 263 20.91 11.99 12.91
CA LYS A 263 21.60 11.11 13.86
C LYS A 263 21.37 9.64 13.52
N ILE A 264 20.17 9.29 13.06
CA ILE A 264 19.81 7.94 12.62
C ILE A 264 20.62 7.56 11.38
N GLU A 265 20.69 8.43 10.37
CA GLU A 265 21.44 8.20 9.11
C GLU A 265 22.95 8.09 9.36
N LYS A 266 23.51 8.86 10.31
CA LYS A 266 24.91 8.70 10.73
C LYS A 266 25.21 7.36 11.40
N ARG A 267 24.24 6.79 12.12
CA ARG A 267 24.38 5.48 12.79
C ARG A 267 24.15 4.30 11.84
N ILE A 268 23.26 4.48 10.87
CA ILE A 268 22.85 3.44 9.91
C ILE A 268 23.19 3.96 8.51
N PRO A 269 24.45 3.81 8.06
CA PRO A 269 24.83 4.22 6.72
C PRO A 269 24.06 3.38 5.70
N VAL A 270 23.33 4.05 4.83
CA VAL A 270 22.56 3.41 3.75
C VAL A 270 23.32 3.58 2.44
N ASP A 271 23.68 2.47 1.82
CA ASP A 271 24.29 2.44 0.49
C ASP A 271 23.22 2.66 -0.58
N MET A 272 23.12 3.92 -1.03
CA MET A 272 22.18 4.30 -2.07
C MET A 272 22.53 3.65 -3.42
N GLY A 273 23.81 3.44 -3.72
CA GLY A 273 24.25 2.84 -4.99
C GLY A 273 23.76 1.41 -5.14
N ARG A 274 23.97 0.60 -4.10
CA ARG A 274 23.39 -0.75 -4.01
C ARG A 274 21.87 -0.73 -4.13
N MET A 275 21.20 0.15 -3.39
CA MET A 275 19.74 0.21 -3.36
C MET A 275 19.12 0.55 -4.72
N TYR A 276 19.70 1.50 -5.46
CA TYR A 276 19.24 1.79 -6.82
C TYR A 276 19.59 0.66 -7.80
N SER A 277 20.76 0.04 -7.69
CA SER A 277 21.12 -1.14 -8.50
C SER A 277 20.11 -2.27 -8.32
N ASP A 278 19.78 -2.58 -7.06
CA ASP A 278 18.79 -3.58 -6.69
C ASP A 278 17.39 -3.20 -7.17
N PHE A 279 17.01 -1.93 -7.10
CA PHE A 279 15.74 -1.43 -7.63
C PHE A 279 15.62 -1.61 -9.15
N PHE A 280 16.64 -1.23 -9.92
CA PHE A 280 16.59 -1.38 -11.39
C PHE A 280 16.56 -2.85 -11.81
N LYS A 281 17.26 -3.74 -11.10
CA LYS A 281 17.12 -5.18 -11.29
C LYS A 281 15.69 -5.64 -11.03
N ASP A 282 15.10 -5.26 -9.90
CA ASP A 282 13.72 -5.62 -9.58
C ASP A 282 12.73 -5.12 -10.66
N VAL A 283 12.88 -3.88 -11.12
CA VAL A 283 12.03 -3.28 -12.17
C VAL A 283 12.19 -4.02 -13.50
N SER A 284 13.42 -4.37 -13.90
CA SER A 284 13.67 -5.12 -15.13
C SER A 284 12.95 -6.46 -15.13
N VAL A 285 12.96 -7.17 -14.00
CA VAL A 285 12.26 -8.46 -13.86
C VAL A 285 10.74 -8.27 -13.86
N LEU A 286 10.24 -7.25 -13.17
CA LEU A 286 8.81 -6.97 -13.10
C LEU A 286 8.20 -6.64 -14.48
N ILE A 287 8.92 -5.86 -15.29
CA ILE A 287 8.46 -5.41 -16.61
C ILE A 287 8.72 -6.47 -17.70
N LEU A 288 9.68 -7.39 -17.50
CA LEU A 288 10.10 -8.35 -18.50
C LEU A 288 8.95 -9.08 -19.20
N PRO A 289 7.97 -9.71 -18.52
CA PRO A 289 6.87 -10.40 -19.21
C PRO A 289 6.04 -9.46 -20.11
N THR A 290 5.77 -8.23 -19.65
CA THR A 290 4.99 -7.25 -20.42
C THR A 290 5.77 -6.69 -21.61
N LEU A 291 7.07 -6.44 -21.42
CA LEU A 291 7.96 -5.98 -22.49
C LEU A 291 8.13 -7.05 -23.56
N LEU A 292 8.20 -8.33 -23.17
CA LEU A 292 8.20 -9.45 -24.11
C LEU A 292 6.84 -9.62 -24.81
N ALA A 293 5.74 -9.43 -24.08
CA ALA A 293 4.39 -9.53 -24.65
C ALA A 293 4.11 -8.45 -25.70
N VAL A 294 4.54 -7.20 -25.48
CA VAL A 294 4.23 -6.08 -26.39
C VAL A 294 5.38 -5.77 -27.34
N GLY A 295 6.61 -5.78 -26.85
CA GLY A 295 7.80 -5.38 -27.61
C GLY A 295 8.19 -6.38 -28.69
N PHE A 296 8.07 -7.69 -28.43
CA PHE A 296 8.41 -8.71 -29.43
C PHE A 296 7.55 -8.62 -30.71
N PRO A 297 6.21 -8.47 -30.64
CA PRO A 297 5.39 -8.18 -31.81
C PRO A 297 5.78 -6.90 -32.55
N VAL A 298 6.01 -5.81 -31.81
CA VAL A 298 6.37 -4.52 -32.43
C VAL A 298 7.67 -4.63 -33.22
N ILE A 299 8.70 -5.25 -32.65
CA ILE A 299 9.99 -5.46 -33.33
C ILE A 299 9.81 -6.37 -34.56
N TYR A 300 9.03 -7.44 -34.45
CA TYR A 300 8.77 -8.35 -35.57
C TYR A 300 8.07 -7.65 -36.74
N PHE A 301 7.00 -6.90 -36.47
CA PHE A 301 6.29 -6.17 -37.53
C PHE A 301 7.12 -5.04 -38.14
N LEU A 302 7.95 -4.36 -37.35
CA LEU A 302 8.91 -3.38 -37.88
C LEU A 302 9.95 -4.06 -38.77
N ALA A 303 10.48 -5.23 -38.38
CA ALA A 303 11.45 -5.95 -39.18
C ALA A 303 10.87 -6.44 -40.52
N ILE A 304 9.59 -6.86 -40.54
CA ILE A 304 8.87 -7.15 -41.79
C ILE A 304 8.73 -5.88 -42.64
N TYR A 305 8.33 -4.76 -42.04
CA TYR A 305 8.13 -3.49 -42.73
C TYR A 305 9.40 -2.99 -43.44
N PHE A 306 10.56 -3.13 -42.79
CA PHE A 306 11.85 -2.75 -43.36
C PHE A 306 12.53 -3.87 -44.18
N GLY A 307 11.88 -5.03 -44.36
CA GLY A 307 12.39 -6.13 -45.18
C GLY A 307 13.56 -6.91 -44.57
N TYR A 308 13.81 -6.78 -43.26
CA TYR A 308 14.92 -7.47 -42.57
C TYR A 308 14.61 -8.94 -42.22
N ILE A 309 13.33 -9.34 -42.14
CA ILE A 309 12.92 -10.65 -41.64
C ILE A 309 11.82 -11.27 -42.52
N VAL A 310 12.01 -12.54 -42.91
CA VAL A 310 11.01 -13.42 -43.58
C VAL A 310 10.66 -14.61 -42.68
N LEU A 311 10.57 -14.38 -41.36
CA LEU A 311 10.14 -15.42 -40.43
C LEU A 311 8.64 -15.65 -40.58
N SER A 312 8.23 -16.93 -40.72
CA SER A 312 6.82 -17.27 -40.87
C SER A 312 6.00 -16.82 -39.66
N LEU A 313 4.75 -16.40 -39.92
CA LEU A 313 3.82 -15.98 -38.86
C LEU A 313 3.65 -17.08 -37.80
N LYS A 314 3.69 -18.34 -38.23
CA LYS A 314 3.70 -19.51 -37.35
C LYS A 314 4.86 -19.47 -36.36
N PHE A 315 6.10 -19.33 -36.83
CA PHE A 315 7.26 -19.28 -35.95
C PHE A 315 7.17 -18.10 -34.98
N PHE A 316 6.71 -16.95 -35.47
CA PHE A 316 6.53 -15.76 -34.64
C PHE A 316 5.57 -16.01 -33.46
N ILE A 317 4.36 -16.53 -33.71
CA ILE A 317 3.36 -16.79 -32.65
C ILE A 317 3.92 -17.76 -31.61
N THR A 318 4.61 -18.81 -32.06
CA THR A 318 5.16 -19.82 -31.16
C THR A 318 6.32 -19.29 -30.32
N ALA A 319 7.24 -18.55 -30.94
CA ALA A 319 8.34 -17.91 -30.22
C ALA A 319 7.81 -16.88 -29.22
N TRP A 320 6.80 -16.09 -29.61
CA TRP A 320 6.20 -15.07 -28.77
C TRP A 320 5.59 -15.64 -27.49
N LEU A 321 4.75 -16.68 -27.61
CA LEU A 321 4.15 -17.35 -26.46
C LEU A 321 5.19 -18.00 -25.54
N ALA A 322 6.19 -18.67 -26.12
CA ALA A 322 7.27 -19.32 -25.37
C ALA A 322 8.12 -18.29 -24.59
N ILE A 323 8.48 -17.18 -25.23
CA ILE A 323 9.28 -16.11 -24.62
C ILE A 323 8.53 -15.45 -23.45
N ILE A 324 7.22 -15.17 -23.60
CA ILE A 324 6.40 -14.67 -22.48
C ILE A 324 6.39 -15.69 -21.34
N GLY A 325 6.17 -16.97 -21.64
CA GLY A 325 6.16 -18.05 -20.66
C GLY A 325 7.47 -18.15 -19.87
N ILE A 326 8.61 -18.10 -20.56
CA ILE A 326 9.95 -18.05 -19.95
C ILE A 326 10.09 -16.81 -19.06
N GLY A 327 9.67 -15.63 -19.53
CA GLY A 327 9.72 -14.39 -18.76
C GLY A 327 8.95 -14.47 -17.43
N ILE A 328 7.76 -15.09 -17.43
CA ILE A 328 6.96 -15.30 -16.22
C ILE A 328 7.67 -16.27 -15.26
N ILE A 329 8.24 -17.36 -15.76
CA ILE A 329 8.99 -18.33 -14.93
C ILE A 329 10.21 -17.67 -14.28
N LEU A 330 11.01 -16.92 -15.06
CA LEU A 330 12.17 -16.19 -14.56
C LEU A 330 11.78 -15.19 -13.47
N SER A 331 10.67 -14.47 -13.67
CA SER A 331 10.13 -13.54 -12.67
C SER A 331 9.72 -14.25 -11.37
N ALA A 332 9.10 -15.43 -11.47
CA ALA A 332 8.73 -16.24 -10.31
C ALA A 332 9.95 -16.79 -9.56
N ILE A 333 11.01 -17.19 -10.28
CA ILE A 333 12.26 -17.67 -9.67
C ILE A 333 12.99 -16.52 -8.96
N TYR A 334 13.02 -15.34 -9.56
CA TYR A 334 13.62 -14.15 -8.97
C TYR A 334 12.88 -13.69 -7.71
N LYS A 335 11.55 -13.69 -7.74
CA LYS A 335 10.71 -13.33 -6.58
C LYS A 335 10.83 -14.32 -5.43
N TYR A 336 10.94 -15.60 -5.73
CA TYR A 336 11.00 -16.69 -4.74
C TYR A 336 12.30 -17.50 -4.89
N PRO A 337 13.46 -16.94 -4.47
CA PRO A 337 14.75 -17.58 -4.61
C PRO A 337 14.85 -18.85 -3.76
N GLY A 338 15.54 -19.87 -4.29
CA GLY A 338 15.71 -21.18 -3.64
C GLY A 338 16.83 -21.24 -2.60
N ARG A 339 17.13 -20.15 -1.88
CA ARG A 339 18.21 -20.12 -0.88
C ARG A 339 17.82 -20.83 0.42
N THR A 340 18.82 -21.15 1.23
CA THR A 340 18.61 -21.69 2.58
C THR A 340 17.97 -20.61 3.47
N PRO A 341 16.89 -20.93 4.21
CA PRO A 341 16.27 -19.96 5.11
C PRO A 341 17.19 -19.56 6.27
N GLU A 342 17.33 -18.26 6.50
CA GLU A 342 18.06 -17.70 7.64
C GLU A 342 17.11 -17.55 8.84
N ASN A 343 17.58 -17.94 10.04
CA ASN A 343 16.85 -17.67 11.28
C ASN A 343 16.81 -16.17 11.52
N THR A 344 15.62 -15.60 11.61
CA THR A 344 15.42 -14.17 11.79
C THR A 344 14.31 -13.91 12.80
N THR A 345 14.14 -12.65 13.20
CA THR A 345 12.98 -12.20 13.96
C THR A 345 12.10 -11.26 13.13
N VAL A 346 10.83 -11.11 13.51
CA VAL A 346 9.89 -10.20 12.84
C VAL A 346 10.47 -8.79 12.77
N ILE A 347 11.03 -8.28 13.87
CA ILE A 347 11.55 -6.91 13.92
C ILE A 347 12.79 -6.71 13.03
N GLU A 348 13.68 -7.69 12.93
CA GLU A 348 14.86 -7.65 12.04
C GLU A 348 14.43 -7.57 10.58
N VAL A 349 13.46 -8.39 10.20
CA VAL A 349 12.97 -8.48 8.82
C VAL A 349 12.21 -7.20 8.43
N MET A 350 11.38 -6.68 9.33
CA MET A 350 10.67 -5.40 9.12
C MET A 350 11.63 -4.21 9.04
N SER A 351 12.77 -4.26 9.76
CA SER A 351 13.79 -3.21 9.77
C SER A 351 14.70 -3.21 8.53
N ASP A 352 14.55 -4.16 7.61
CA ASP A 352 15.41 -4.26 6.43
C ASP A 352 15.09 -3.17 5.39
N ILE A 353 15.97 -2.17 5.30
CA ILE A 353 15.84 -1.02 4.38
C ILE A 353 15.96 -1.45 2.91
N TYR A 354 16.65 -2.56 2.60
CA TYR A 354 16.87 -3.04 1.23
C TYR A 354 15.82 -4.07 0.78
N ALA A 355 14.82 -4.35 1.63
CA ALA A 355 13.75 -5.26 1.28
C ALA A 355 12.90 -4.70 0.13
N SER A 356 12.34 -5.61 -0.66
CA SER A 356 11.66 -5.30 -1.92
C SER A 356 10.30 -6.02 -1.97
N PRO A 357 9.31 -5.44 -2.66
CA PRO A 357 8.05 -6.13 -2.96
C PRO A 357 8.20 -7.17 -4.10
N VAL A 358 9.30 -7.10 -4.86
CA VAL A 358 9.58 -7.97 -6.02
C VAL A 358 10.58 -9.07 -5.66
N ARG A 359 11.62 -8.75 -4.89
CA ARG A 359 12.67 -9.71 -4.49
C ARG A 359 12.44 -10.19 -3.07
N GLY A 360 11.97 -11.43 -2.93
CA GLY A 360 11.70 -12.06 -1.64
C GLY A 360 12.97 -12.40 -0.86
N LYS A 361 13.06 -11.94 0.38
CA LYS A 361 14.12 -12.33 1.32
C LYS A 361 13.75 -13.66 1.98
N VAL A 362 14.61 -14.67 1.87
CA VAL A 362 14.31 -15.99 2.46
C VAL A 362 14.48 -15.90 3.98
N VAL A 363 13.43 -16.25 4.71
CA VAL A 363 13.38 -16.11 6.17
C VAL A 363 12.85 -17.38 6.82
N ARG A 364 13.29 -17.61 8.04
CA ARG A 364 12.76 -18.62 8.97
C ARG A 364 12.43 -17.93 10.29
N LEU A 365 11.18 -18.05 10.71
CA LEU A 365 10.66 -17.47 11.94
C LEU A 365 10.07 -18.56 12.83
N LYS A 366 10.23 -18.40 14.15
CA LYS A 366 9.61 -19.26 15.16
C LYS A 366 8.69 -18.41 16.01
N GLY A 367 7.43 -18.82 16.14
CA GLY A 367 6.44 -18.06 16.89
C GLY A 367 5.14 -18.82 17.05
N LYS A 368 4.13 -18.15 17.60
CA LYS A 368 2.78 -18.69 17.77
C LYS A 368 1.88 -18.15 16.67
N LEU A 369 1.06 -18.99 16.06
CA LEU A 369 0.02 -18.54 15.15
C LEU A 369 -1.12 -17.95 15.99
N VAL A 370 -1.45 -16.69 15.81
CA VAL A 370 -2.39 -15.98 16.71
C VAL A 370 -3.73 -15.67 16.07
N GLY A 371 -3.84 -15.72 14.74
CA GLY A 371 -5.09 -15.42 14.07
C GLY A 371 -5.01 -15.55 12.55
N ARG A 372 -6.08 -15.07 11.90
CA ARG A 372 -6.21 -15.00 10.45
C ARG A 372 -5.66 -13.67 9.92
N GLY A 373 -5.16 -13.68 8.70
CA GLY A 373 -4.65 -12.47 8.02
C GLY A 373 -5.75 -11.46 7.70
N VAL A 374 -6.99 -11.92 7.48
CA VAL A 374 -8.17 -11.05 7.38
C VAL A 374 -9.10 -11.29 8.58
N PRO A 375 -9.13 -10.38 9.56
CA PRO A 375 -10.03 -10.43 10.71
C PRO A 375 -11.50 -10.55 10.29
N GLY A 376 -12.26 -11.43 10.94
CA GLY A 376 -13.68 -11.69 10.65
C GLY A 376 -13.97 -12.56 9.41
N LEU A 377 -12.97 -12.84 8.56
CA LEU A 377 -13.15 -13.67 7.36
C LEU A 377 -12.87 -15.14 7.68
N ILE A 378 -13.92 -15.91 7.92
CA ILE A 378 -13.84 -17.32 8.38
C ILE A 378 -13.10 -18.23 7.37
N PHE A 379 -13.15 -17.90 6.09
CA PHE A 379 -12.48 -18.68 5.04
C PHE A 379 -11.11 -18.14 4.64
N SER A 380 -10.59 -17.11 5.32
CA SER A 380 -9.24 -16.59 5.07
C SER A 380 -8.19 -17.68 5.33
N GLU A 381 -7.43 -18.02 4.31
CA GLU A 381 -6.28 -18.93 4.34
C GLU A 381 -5.05 -18.30 4.97
N ASP A 382 -4.93 -16.98 4.86
CA ASP A 382 -3.84 -16.20 5.43
C ASP A 382 -3.89 -16.21 6.96
N MET A 383 -2.70 -16.17 7.56
CA MET A 383 -2.52 -16.30 9.01
C MET A 383 -1.62 -15.18 9.55
N VAL A 384 -1.62 -15.01 10.87
CA VAL A 384 -0.71 -14.10 11.57
C VAL A 384 0.16 -14.91 12.51
N ILE A 385 1.49 -14.73 12.40
CA ILE A 385 2.45 -15.28 13.35
C ILE A 385 2.90 -14.19 14.31
N GLN A 386 3.04 -14.55 15.59
CA GLN A 386 3.64 -13.73 16.63
C GLN A 386 4.92 -14.39 17.14
N ASP A 387 6.07 -13.76 16.93
CA ASP A 387 7.30 -14.15 17.62
C ASP A 387 7.56 -13.27 18.86
N LYS A 388 8.70 -13.45 19.51
CA LYS A 388 9.11 -12.65 20.68
C LYS A 388 9.26 -11.16 20.40
N THR A 389 9.45 -10.81 19.13
CA THR A 389 9.65 -9.43 18.68
C THR A 389 8.35 -8.83 18.14
N GLY A 390 7.41 -9.64 17.65
CA GLY A 390 5.98 -9.35 17.53
C GLY A 390 5.34 -9.96 16.28
N LEU A 391 4.48 -9.20 15.58
CA LEU A 391 3.49 -9.79 14.63
C LEU A 391 3.89 -9.68 13.15
N MET A 392 3.53 -10.68 12.35
CA MET A 392 3.70 -10.65 10.89
C MET A 392 2.63 -11.47 10.15
N PHE A 393 2.17 -10.93 9.02
CA PHE A 393 1.21 -11.59 8.13
C PHE A 393 1.86 -12.65 7.27
N LEU A 394 1.16 -13.78 7.14
CA LEU A 394 1.56 -14.93 6.36
C LEU A 394 0.58 -15.11 5.22
N ASN A 395 1.10 -15.08 4.00
CA ASN A 395 0.36 -15.43 2.80
C ASN A 395 0.51 -16.93 2.54
N TYR A 396 -0.61 -17.65 2.54
CA TYR A 396 -0.65 -19.07 2.17
C TYR A 396 -1.27 -19.24 0.80
N GLU A 397 -0.61 -20.03 -0.06
CA GLU A 397 -1.20 -20.48 -1.32
C GLU A 397 -1.14 -22.00 -1.39
N SER A 398 -2.27 -22.60 -1.75
CA SER A 398 -2.38 -24.04 -1.99
C SER A 398 -1.94 -24.41 -3.41
N TRP A 399 -1.87 -25.71 -3.71
CA TRP A 399 -1.61 -26.19 -5.07
C TRP A 399 -2.71 -25.79 -6.07
N PHE A 400 -3.96 -25.67 -5.59
CA PHE A 400 -5.13 -25.27 -6.37
C PHE A 400 -5.73 -24.00 -5.74
N PRO A 401 -5.26 -22.80 -6.10
CA PRO A 401 -5.55 -21.56 -5.36
C PRO A 401 -7.03 -21.36 -5.03
N VAL A 402 -7.93 -21.53 -6.00
CA VAL A 402 -9.36 -21.25 -5.81
C VAL A 402 -10.01 -22.13 -4.73
N LEU A 403 -10.02 -23.45 -4.93
CA LEU A 403 -10.69 -24.38 -4.01
C LEU A 403 -9.82 -24.75 -2.83
N GLY A 404 -8.52 -24.92 -3.05
CA GLY A 404 -7.57 -25.34 -2.03
C GLY A 404 -7.40 -24.29 -0.93
N ASN A 405 -7.37 -22.99 -1.27
CA ASN A 405 -7.27 -21.94 -0.26
C ASN A 405 -8.55 -21.87 0.57
N LEU A 406 -9.72 -21.97 -0.08
CA LEU A 406 -11.02 -22.00 0.59
C LEU A 406 -11.10 -23.15 1.61
N PHE A 407 -10.78 -24.38 1.20
CA PHE A 407 -10.80 -25.54 2.10
C PHE A 407 -9.74 -25.44 3.20
N PHE A 408 -8.56 -24.90 2.88
CA PHE A 408 -7.51 -24.67 3.87
C PHE A 408 -7.96 -23.68 4.95
N GLY A 409 -8.51 -22.53 4.53
CA GLY A 409 -9.04 -21.50 5.40
C GLY A 409 -10.17 -22.00 6.30
N LEU A 410 -11.11 -22.78 5.75
CA LEU A 410 -12.26 -23.29 6.51
C LEU A 410 -11.88 -24.40 7.50
N LYS A 411 -11.08 -25.38 7.08
CA LYS A 411 -10.83 -26.60 7.89
C LYS A 411 -9.52 -26.60 8.64
N ARG A 412 -8.43 -26.10 8.04
CA ARG A 412 -7.07 -26.26 8.61
C ARG A 412 -6.64 -25.09 9.46
N VAL A 413 -6.93 -23.85 9.05
CA VAL A 413 -6.53 -22.65 9.82
C VAL A 413 -7.07 -22.66 11.27
N PRO A 414 -8.33 -23.03 11.57
CA PRO A 414 -8.81 -23.13 12.95
C PRO A 414 -7.98 -24.06 13.82
N GLU A 415 -7.47 -25.16 13.25
CA GLU A 415 -6.64 -26.12 13.97
C GLU A 415 -5.20 -25.62 14.21
N LEU A 416 -4.76 -24.60 13.48
CA LEU A 416 -3.39 -24.07 13.56
C LEU A 416 -3.30 -22.84 14.47
N ILE A 417 -4.39 -22.09 14.61
CA ILE A 417 -4.45 -20.93 15.51
C ILE A 417 -4.15 -21.38 16.94
N ASN A 418 -3.43 -20.52 17.67
CA ASN A 418 -2.90 -20.72 19.01
C ASN A 418 -1.83 -21.82 19.16
N LYS A 419 -1.26 -22.33 18.07
CA LYS A 419 -0.15 -23.29 18.12
C LYS A 419 1.20 -22.64 17.84
N ASP A 420 2.24 -23.16 18.48
CA ASP A 420 3.62 -22.85 18.13
C ASP A 420 3.94 -23.43 16.75
N ALA A 421 4.53 -22.59 15.90
CA ALA A 421 4.90 -22.92 14.54
C ALA A 421 6.28 -22.37 14.20
N GLU A 422 7.04 -23.17 13.47
CA GLU A 422 8.21 -22.75 12.74
C GLU A 422 7.83 -22.59 11.28
N ILE A 423 8.03 -21.41 10.73
CA ILE A 423 7.72 -21.10 9.34
C ILE A 423 9.01 -20.84 8.56
N SER A 424 8.98 -21.18 7.28
CA SER A 424 9.95 -20.68 6.31
C SER A 424 9.25 -20.15 5.08
N GLY A 425 9.82 -19.11 4.47
CA GLY A 425 9.17 -18.42 3.36
C GLY A 425 10.00 -17.26 2.82
N TRP A 426 9.31 -16.38 2.11
CA TRP A 426 9.90 -15.20 1.49
C TRP A 426 9.22 -13.94 2.01
N PHE A 427 9.97 -13.10 2.72
CA PHE A 427 9.51 -11.78 3.12
C PHE A 427 9.51 -10.82 1.94
N LEU A 428 8.38 -10.19 1.70
CA LEU A 428 8.16 -9.19 0.68
C LEU A 428 7.71 -7.89 1.35
N ARG A 429 8.48 -6.82 1.14
CA ARG A 429 8.19 -5.53 1.74
C ARG A 429 7.50 -4.61 0.74
N GLY A 430 6.18 -4.57 0.81
CA GLY A 430 5.34 -3.55 0.17
C GLY A 430 4.77 -2.58 1.21
N ILE A 431 3.65 -1.92 0.87
CA ILE A 431 2.89 -1.06 1.81
C ILE A 431 2.40 -1.86 3.02
N SER A 432 1.97 -3.11 2.77
CA SER A 432 1.60 -4.11 3.77
C SER A 432 2.54 -5.31 3.57
N PRO A 433 3.56 -5.45 4.44
CA PRO A 433 4.55 -6.52 4.36
C PRO A 433 3.95 -7.88 4.69
N ILE A 434 4.39 -8.89 3.93
CA ILE A 434 3.90 -10.26 4.05
C ILE A 434 5.05 -11.25 3.93
N ILE A 435 4.91 -12.42 4.54
CA ILE A 435 5.73 -13.60 4.22
C ILE A 435 4.92 -14.55 3.37
N GLY A 436 5.37 -14.77 2.13
CA GLY A 436 4.88 -15.87 1.31
C GLY A 436 5.36 -17.20 1.88
N LEU A 437 4.45 -18.06 2.33
CA LEU A 437 4.78 -19.30 3.00
C LEU A 437 5.35 -20.34 2.02
N LYS A 438 6.50 -20.92 2.40
CA LYS A 438 7.07 -22.13 1.79
C LYS A 438 6.71 -23.35 2.62
N THR A 439 6.97 -23.29 3.92
CA THR A 439 6.66 -24.35 4.87
C THR A 439 6.19 -23.78 6.19
N LEU A 440 5.22 -24.46 6.81
CA LEU A 440 4.76 -24.20 8.16
C LEU A 440 4.79 -25.53 8.91
N GLN A 441 5.55 -25.58 10.00
CA GLN A 441 5.73 -26.77 10.81
C GLN A 441 5.25 -26.49 12.22
N THR A 442 4.24 -27.23 12.65
CA THR A 442 3.80 -27.33 14.05
C THR A 442 4.32 -28.66 14.62
N LYS A 443 4.19 -28.87 15.94
CA LYS A 443 4.61 -30.13 16.59
C LYS A 443 4.09 -31.39 15.90
N ASN A 444 2.86 -31.35 15.34
CA ASN A 444 2.18 -32.54 14.83
C ASN A 444 1.94 -32.51 13.30
N LYS A 445 2.14 -31.36 12.63
CA LYS A 445 1.78 -31.19 11.22
C LYS A 445 2.79 -30.32 10.49
N LYS A 446 3.18 -30.76 9.30
CA LYS A 446 3.92 -29.96 8.32
C LYS A 446 3.02 -29.62 7.14
N ILE A 447 2.95 -28.35 6.81
CA ILE A 447 2.14 -27.80 5.72
C ILE A 447 3.08 -27.09 4.75
N ASN A 448 2.90 -27.34 3.47
CA ASN A 448 3.66 -26.67 2.42
C ASN A 448 2.79 -25.61 1.75
N GLY A 449 3.38 -24.44 1.53
CA GLY A 449 2.80 -23.36 0.74
C GLY A 449 3.44 -23.33 -0.65
N TYR A 450 2.63 -22.93 -1.63
CA TYR A 450 2.94 -23.04 -3.05
C TYR A 450 2.89 -21.69 -3.77
N VAL A 451 3.22 -20.61 -3.06
CA VAL A 451 3.21 -19.22 -3.59
C VAL A 451 4.05 -19.04 -4.88
N LYS A 452 5.03 -19.91 -5.10
CA LYS A 452 5.88 -19.91 -6.31
C LYS A 452 5.24 -20.65 -7.49
N LEU A 453 4.36 -21.62 -7.25
CA LEU A 453 3.84 -22.51 -8.29
C LEU A 453 2.99 -21.78 -9.32
N GLY A 454 2.18 -20.81 -8.92
CA GLY A 454 1.29 -20.09 -9.84
C GLY A 454 2.05 -19.47 -11.02
N GLY A 455 3.20 -18.83 -10.74
CA GLY A 455 4.06 -18.26 -11.79
C GLY A 455 4.71 -19.33 -12.68
N ILE A 456 5.18 -20.43 -12.09
CA ILE A 456 5.80 -21.53 -12.85
C ILE A 456 4.77 -22.20 -13.77
N ILE A 457 3.62 -22.59 -13.22
CA ILE A 457 2.55 -23.27 -13.96
C ILE A 457 2.01 -22.35 -15.06
N GLY A 458 1.75 -21.07 -14.76
CA GLY A 458 1.29 -20.11 -15.75
C GLY A 458 2.26 -19.96 -16.92
N GLY A 459 3.56 -19.89 -16.65
CA GLY A 459 4.56 -19.85 -17.71
C GLY A 459 4.69 -21.15 -18.51
N LEU A 460 4.60 -22.31 -17.84
CA LEU A 460 4.61 -23.62 -18.52
C LEU A 460 3.39 -23.80 -19.42
N ILE A 461 2.20 -23.37 -18.99
CA ILE A 461 0.98 -23.40 -19.81
C ILE A 461 1.18 -22.59 -21.10
N LEU A 462 1.81 -21.42 -21.04
CA LEU A 462 2.10 -20.63 -22.24
C LEU A 462 3.13 -21.30 -23.16
N ILE A 463 4.13 -21.99 -22.61
CA ILE A 463 5.10 -22.75 -23.41
C ILE A 463 4.43 -23.96 -24.08
N ILE A 464 3.55 -24.67 -23.37
CA ILE A 464 2.75 -25.77 -23.95
C ILE A 464 1.80 -25.24 -25.02
N ALA A 465 1.14 -24.10 -24.76
CA ALA A 465 0.30 -23.43 -25.74
C ALA A 465 1.10 -23.00 -26.97
N ALA A 466 2.36 -22.60 -26.82
CA ALA A 466 3.26 -22.33 -27.94
C ALA A 466 3.50 -23.59 -28.78
N ALA A 467 3.76 -24.74 -28.16
CA ALA A 467 3.93 -26.01 -28.87
C ALA A 467 2.65 -26.45 -29.59
N ALA A 468 1.48 -26.28 -28.95
CA ALA A 468 0.19 -26.57 -29.57
C ALA A 468 -0.14 -25.61 -30.73
N ALA A 469 0.22 -24.32 -30.60
CA ALA A 469 0.08 -23.36 -31.69
C ALA A 469 0.96 -23.74 -32.89
N TRP A 470 2.17 -24.27 -32.65
CA TRP A 470 3.03 -24.78 -33.73
C TRP A 470 2.34 -25.90 -34.51
N THR A 471 1.80 -26.91 -33.82
CA THR A 471 1.17 -28.07 -34.48
C THR A 471 -0.09 -27.65 -35.25
N LEU A 472 -0.97 -26.86 -34.64
CA LEU A 472 -2.19 -26.36 -35.28
C LEU A 472 -1.89 -25.51 -36.51
N LEU A 473 -0.98 -24.56 -36.41
CA LEU A 473 -0.62 -23.70 -37.55
C LEU A 473 0.10 -24.51 -38.64
N SER A 474 0.88 -25.54 -38.29
CA SER A 474 1.45 -26.46 -39.30
C SER A 474 0.36 -27.09 -40.15
N TRP A 475 -0.71 -27.55 -39.50
CA TRP A 475 -1.81 -28.23 -40.16
C TRP A 475 -2.61 -27.27 -41.04
N ILE A 476 -2.88 -26.06 -40.54
CA ILE A 476 -3.60 -25.01 -41.29
C ILE A 476 -2.82 -24.54 -42.52
N PHE A 477 -1.49 -24.42 -42.46
CA PHE A 477 -0.66 -24.00 -43.60
C PHE A 477 -0.28 -25.17 -44.54
N MET A 478 -0.64 -26.40 -44.20
CA MET A 478 -0.52 -27.57 -45.09
C MET A 478 -1.80 -27.83 -45.91
N ILE A 479 -2.94 -27.27 -45.48
CA ILE A 479 -4.21 -27.20 -46.22
C ILE A 479 -4.19 -25.94 -47.09
#